data_AF-A0A923Z2A4-F1
#
_entry.id   AF-A0A923Z2A4-F1
#
_cell.length_a   1.000
_cell.length_b   1.000
_cell.length_c   1.000
_cell.angle_alpha   90.00
_cell.angle_beta   90.00
_cell.angle_gamma   90.00
#
_symmetry.space_group_name_H-M   'P 1'
#
loop_
_entity.id
_entity.type
_entity.pdbx_description
1 polymer ?
#
loop_
_entity_poly.entity_id
_entity_poly.type
_entity_poly.pdbx_seq_one_letter_code
_entity_poly.pdbx_strand_id
1 'polypeptide(L)'
;WNKVRPIPLTDEESADYLKKDALQTKKKSVKYLDSIDKKRNKFEFSSILFGYSHQNSIKKRTISYKGPLLSTSFNTVQGWNSSVEFSYNKYNSDDRTFKNINLKLQYGFGDKAFRPTVGFRQKFNNINKSTLALSGGNKVSQFNQNNPISNIVNEISTLFFRDNYMKLYEKNFAEIGYSREVTNGLFMNGVFEYAERKPLYNTTNYSVVNNDKPYLSNNPLDENDYLNAGFVRGNMAKLNLFAKVSFGQKYFSRPNGKYNVPNDAYPTVNMFYEKGFAASSSNLNYDLLSLSLTQTKTLSNKGELNYNLKAGTFFNADAISFVDYKHFNGNQTHIGQSSSYTTVFNLLPYYTASTNKSYFEAHIEHNDKGFIMNKIPLLNKLKSQLVLGFHNLAVTNRQPYQEYSVGLDNLGFGKFRLFRFDYVRSYQNGYRGDGFVFGLKFLNALE
;
A
#
# COMPACT_ATOMS: atom_id res chain seq x y z
N TRP A 1 13.67 -33.23 28.55
CA TRP A 1 14.90 -32.43 28.43
C TRP A 1 16.02 -33.25 27.77
N ASN A 2 16.38 -34.41 28.33
CA ASN A 2 17.39 -35.35 27.77
C ASN A 2 17.11 -35.86 26.34
N LYS A 3 15.85 -35.85 25.86
CA LYS A 3 15.50 -36.19 24.46
C LYS A 3 15.66 -35.03 23.45
N VAL A 4 15.84 -33.79 23.92
CA VAL A 4 15.79 -32.58 23.07
C VAL A 4 17.10 -31.78 23.13
N ARG A 5 17.86 -31.89 24.23
CA ARG A 5 19.21 -31.33 24.36
C ARG A 5 20.11 -32.41 24.99
N PRO A 6 20.98 -33.08 24.20
CA PRO A 6 21.87 -34.12 24.70
C PRO A 6 23.08 -33.59 25.49
N ILE A 7 23.37 -32.29 25.39
CA ILE A 7 24.48 -31.63 26.09
C ILE A 7 23.89 -30.81 27.25
N PRO A 8 24.33 -31.02 28.51
CA PRO A 8 23.93 -30.19 29.63
C PRO A 8 24.30 -28.73 29.38
N LEU A 9 23.59 -27.81 30.04
CA LEU A 9 23.96 -26.40 29.98
C LEU A 9 25.36 -26.25 30.55
N THR A 10 26.20 -25.47 29.89
CA THR A 10 27.45 -25.02 30.51
C THR A 10 27.12 -24.15 31.73
N ASP A 11 28.07 -23.98 32.64
CA ASP A 11 27.89 -23.12 33.81
C ASP A 11 27.60 -21.67 33.39
N GLU A 12 28.25 -21.19 32.31
CA GLU A 12 28.00 -19.88 31.71
C GLU A 12 26.57 -19.75 31.17
N GLU A 13 26.08 -20.74 30.41
CA GLU A 13 24.71 -20.72 29.90
C GLU A 13 23.68 -20.79 31.04
N SER A 14 23.92 -21.63 32.06
CA SER A 14 23.04 -21.75 33.22
C SER A 14 22.92 -20.42 33.97
N ALA A 15 24.05 -19.76 34.23
CA ALA A 15 24.08 -18.45 34.86
C ALA A 15 23.38 -17.38 33.99
N ASP A 16 23.59 -17.40 32.67
CA ASP A 16 22.93 -16.49 31.73
C ASP A 16 21.41 -16.71 31.67
N TYR A 17 20.93 -17.96 31.65
CA TYR A 17 19.50 -18.26 31.69
C TYR A 17 18.84 -17.77 32.99
N LEU A 18 19.45 -18.03 34.15
CA LEU A 18 18.96 -17.53 35.44
C LEU A 18 18.91 -15.99 35.46
N LYS A 19 19.97 -15.34 34.95
CA LYS A 19 20.00 -13.87 34.85
C LYS A 19 18.92 -13.34 33.90
N LYS A 20 18.74 -13.95 32.72
CA LYS A 20 17.72 -13.57 31.75
C LYS A 20 16.32 -13.77 32.29
N ASP A 21 16.06 -14.86 33.01
CA ASP A 21 14.76 -15.16 33.61
C ASP A 21 14.43 -14.19 34.76
N ALA A 22 15.40 -13.91 35.64
CA ALA A 22 15.26 -12.90 36.68
C ALA A 22 15.00 -11.50 36.09
N LEU A 23 15.72 -11.12 35.04
CA LEU A 23 15.49 -9.86 34.32
C LEU A 23 14.13 -9.83 33.63
N GLN A 24 13.69 -10.93 33.02
CA GLN A 24 12.39 -11.02 32.36
C GLN A 24 11.26 -10.89 33.38
N THR A 25 11.36 -11.57 34.52
CA THR A 25 10.40 -11.48 35.62
C THR A 25 10.33 -10.06 36.17
N LYS A 26 11.48 -9.43 36.42
CA LYS A 26 11.54 -8.02 36.85
C LYS A 26 10.92 -7.08 35.82
N LYS A 27 11.20 -7.27 34.53
CA LYS A 27 10.64 -6.45 33.44
C LYS A 27 9.13 -6.65 33.22
N LYS A 28 8.59 -7.81 33.61
CA LYS A 28 7.15 -8.09 33.59
C LYS A 28 6.43 -7.64 34.87
N SER A 29 7.17 -7.25 35.91
CA SER A 29 6.57 -6.80 37.17
C SER A 29 5.74 -5.52 36.97
N VAL A 30 4.64 -5.43 37.73
CA VAL A 30 3.75 -4.25 37.72
C VAL A 30 4.53 -2.97 38.01
N LYS A 31 5.42 -2.99 39.00
CA LYS A 31 6.25 -1.83 39.39
C LYS A 31 7.14 -1.34 38.25
N TYR A 32 7.79 -2.25 37.52
CA TYR A 32 8.66 -1.88 36.40
C TYR A 32 7.84 -1.30 35.23
N LEU A 33 6.76 -1.99 34.85
CA LEU A 33 5.90 -1.54 33.74
C LEU A 33 5.27 -0.18 34.03
N ASP A 34 4.79 0.04 35.25
CA ASP A 34 4.21 1.32 35.67
C ASP A 34 5.23 2.47 35.64
N SER A 35 6.48 2.20 36.09
CA SER A 35 7.56 3.19 36.02
C SER A 35 7.90 3.58 34.56
N ILE A 36 7.98 2.61 33.66
CA ILE A 36 8.22 2.86 32.23
C ILE A 36 7.05 3.60 31.59
N ASP A 37 5.82 3.18 31.87
CA ASP A 37 4.61 3.82 31.36
C ASP A 37 4.51 5.26 31.87
N LYS A 38 4.83 5.55 33.14
CA LYS A 38 4.84 6.92 33.69
C LYS A 38 5.82 7.84 32.98
N LYS A 39 7.02 7.34 32.63
CA LYS A 39 8.02 8.11 31.86
C LYS A 39 7.53 8.34 30.42
N ARG A 40 6.93 7.32 29.79
CA ARG A 40 6.47 7.38 28.39
C ARG A 40 5.20 8.22 28.21
N ASN A 41 4.30 8.20 29.18
CA ASN A 41 2.99 8.87 29.12
C ASN A 41 3.06 10.34 29.55
N LYS A 42 4.25 10.92 29.71
CA LYS A 42 4.38 12.34 30.04
C LYS A 42 3.77 13.18 28.91
N PHE A 43 2.79 13.99 29.27
CA PHE A 43 2.14 14.90 28.34
C PHE A 43 2.97 16.19 28.20
N GLU A 44 3.11 16.66 26.97
CA GLU A 44 3.75 17.94 26.65
C GLU A 44 2.73 18.79 25.87
N PHE A 45 2.74 20.12 26.02
CA PHE A 45 1.79 20.97 25.30
C PHE A 45 1.91 20.84 23.77
N SER A 46 3.12 20.56 23.27
CA SER A 46 3.39 20.22 21.86
C SER A 46 2.61 18.98 21.39
N SER A 47 2.24 18.07 22.30
CA SER A 47 1.47 16.85 22.00
C SER A 47 0.07 17.15 21.46
N ILE A 48 -0.46 18.37 21.66
CA ILE A 48 -1.72 18.82 21.05
C ILE A 48 -1.56 18.96 19.52
N LEU A 49 -0.42 19.47 19.04
CA LEU A 49 -0.19 19.71 17.62
C LEU A 49 0.40 18.49 16.89
N PHE A 50 1.34 17.80 17.53
CA PHE A 50 2.06 16.67 16.93
C PHE A 50 1.43 15.31 17.22
N GLY A 51 0.59 15.21 18.26
CA GLY A 51 -0.01 13.95 18.70
C GLY A 51 0.49 13.48 20.08
N TYR A 52 -0.24 12.55 20.66
CA TYR A 52 0.02 11.96 21.98
C TYR A 52 -0.26 10.46 21.98
N SER A 53 0.50 9.68 22.75
CA SER A 53 0.21 8.25 22.90
C SER A 53 0.33 7.83 24.37
N HIS A 54 -0.79 7.35 24.91
CA HIS A 54 -0.87 6.79 26.26
C HIS A 54 -0.80 5.26 26.22
N GLN A 55 0.25 4.69 26.80
CA GLN A 55 0.44 3.25 26.91
C GLN A 55 0.10 2.75 28.32
N ASN A 56 -0.61 1.63 28.38
CA ASN A 56 -0.78 0.85 29.59
C ASN A 56 -0.35 -0.59 29.30
N SER A 57 0.90 -0.88 29.67
CA SER A 57 1.59 -2.14 29.41
C SER A 57 0.95 -3.31 30.16
N ILE A 58 0.41 -3.08 31.36
CA ILE A 58 -0.27 -4.09 32.18
C ILE A 58 -1.56 -4.56 31.49
N LYS A 59 -2.38 -3.61 31.02
CA LYS A 59 -3.63 -3.91 30.28
C LYS A 59 -3.38 -4.19 28.80
N LYS A 60 -2.11 -4.18 28.36
CA LYS A 60 -1.66 -4.38 26.98
C LYS A 60 -2.42 -3.49 25.98
N ARG A 61 -2.70 -2.25 26.36
CA ARG A 61 -3.48 -1.28 25.57
C ARG A 61 -2.74 0.02 25.36
N THR A 62 -2.93 0.63 24.20
CA THR A 62 -2.40 1.95 23.85
C THR A 62 -3.52 2.77 23.24
N ILE A 63 -3.67 4.01 23.70
CA ILE A 63 -4.56 5.01 23.10
C ILE A 63 -3.66 6.08 22.50
N SER A 64 -3.84 6.37 21.22
CA SER A 64 -3.04 7.37 20.52
C SER A 64 -3.92 8.38 19.82
N TYR A 65 -3.45 9.61 19.79
CA TYR A 65 -3.98 10.77 19.09
C TYR A 65 -2.89 11.26 18.14
N LYS A 66 -3.20 11.41 16.86
CA LYS A 66 -2.33 12.13 15.92
C LYS A 66 -2.90 13.53 15.74
N GLY A 67 -2.05 14.52 15.97
CA GLY A 67 -2.42 15.91 15.85
C GLY A 67 -2.54 16.37 14.39
N PRO A 68 -3.18 17.53 14.17
CA PRO A 68 -3.48 18.05 12.84
C PRO A 68 -2.23 18.48 12.06
N LEU A 69 -1.16 18.91 12.75
CA LEU A 69 0.01 19.51 12.09
C LEU A 69 0.74 18.50 11.18
N LEU A 70 0.89 17.25 11.64
CA LEU A 70 1.51 16.17 10.86
C LEU A 70 0.53 15.48 9.88
N SER A 71 -0.76 15.82 9.95
CA SER A 71 -1.83 15.19 9.18
C SER A 71 -2.52 16.18 8.24
N THR A 72 -1.79 17.22 7.84
CA THR A 72 -2.21 18.24 6.88
C THR A 72 -1.59 17.95 5.52
N SER A 73 -2.38 18.06 4.46
CA SER A 73 -1.93 17.87 3.08
C SER A 73 -2.68 18.81 2.14
N PHE A 74 -2.27 18.87 0.88
CA PHE A 74 -2.94 19.64 -0.16
C PHE A 74 -3.33 18.78 -1.37
N ASN A 75 -4.53 18.99 -1.90
CA ASN A 75 -4.95 18.55 -3.23
C ASN A 75 -5.93 19.56 -3.83
N THR A 76 -6.15 19.52 -5.14
CA THR A 76 -6.97 20.54 -5.84
C THR A 76 -8.45 20.50 -5.48
N VAL A 77 -8.93 19.38 -4.95
CA VAL A 77 -10.34 19.16 -4.62
C VAL A 77 -10.67 19.66 -3.21
N GLN A 78 -9.87 19.28 -2.22
CA GLN A 78 -10.08 19.65 -0.82
C GLN A 78 -9.36 20.94 -0.44
N GLY A 79 -8.48 21.45 -1.32
CA GLY A 79 -7.49 22.46 -0.97
C GLY A 79 -6.54 21.96 0.10
N TRP A 80 -6.17 22.85 1.03
CA TRP A 80 -5.61 22.41 2.30
C TRP A 80 -6.64 21.54 3.00
N ASN A 81 -6.21 20.39 3.51
CA ASN A 81 -7.04 19.51 4.31
C ASN A 81 -6.24 19.04 5.51
N SER A 82 -6.90 18.93 6.66
CA SER A 82 -6.27 18.50 7.89
C SER A 82 -7.10 17.43 8.55
N SER A 83 -6.45 16.54 9.30
CA SER A 83 -7.16 15.47 10.01
C SER A 83 -6.63 15.25 11.40
N VAL A 84 -7.51 14.74 12.25
CA VAL A 84 -7.21 14.26 13.59
C VAL A 84 -7.53 12.77 13.63
N GLU A 85 -6.60 11.97 14.11
CA GLU A 85 -6.78 10.52 14.20
C GLU A 85 -6.69 10.05 15.65
N PHE A 86 -7.71 9.35 16.13
CA PHE A 86 -7.70 8.62 17.39
C PHE A 86 -7.57 7.13 17.10
N SER A 87 -6.75 6.44 17.86
CA SER A 87 -6.62 4.99 17.77
C SER A 87 -6.59 4.35 19.15
N TYR A 88 -7.27 3.22 19.28
CA TYR A 88 -7.19 2.32 20.41
C TYR A 88 -6.62 1.01 19.93
N ASN A 89 -5.52 0.59 20.52
CA ASN A 89 -4.83 -0.65 20.20
C ASN A 89 -4.75 -1.53 21.45
N LYS A 90 -5.24 -2.76 21.36
CA LYS A 90 -5.01 -3.80 22.36
C LYS A 90 -4.32 -4.98 21.69
N TYR A 91 -3.15 -5.37 22.17
CA TYR A 91 -2.35 -6.44 21.58
C TYR A 91 -2.03 -7.50 22.63
N ASN A 92 -2.48 -8.73 22.43
CA ASN A 92 -2.04 -9.84 23.28
C ASN A 92 -0.80 -10.48 22.68
N SER A 93 0.36 -10.27 23.30
CA SER A 93 1.63 -10.88 22.88
C SER A 93 1.61 -12.41 22.94
N ASP A 94 0.87 -12.95 23.90
CA ASP A 94 0.88 -14.38 24.20
C ASP A 94 0.14 -15.14 23.10
N ASP A 95 -1.04 -14.66 22.69
CA ASP A 95 -1.85 -15.27 21.61
C ASP A 95 -1.62 -14.65 20.23
N ARG A 96 -0.81 -13.59 20.15
CA ARG A 96 -0.59 -12.75 18.96
C ARG A 96 -1.89 -12.29 18.29
N THR A 97 -2.86 -11.94 19.13
CA THR A 97 -4.15 -11.38 18.75
C THR A 97 -4.16 -9.88 18.99
N PHE A 98 -5.03 -9.17 18.27
CA PHE A 98 -5.16 -7.74 18.45
C PHE A 98 -6.60 -7.28 18.25
N LYS A 99 -6.91 -6.15 18.87
CA LYS A 99 -8.11 -5.35 18.64
C LYS A 99 -7.67 -3.92 18.41
N ASN A 100 -8.06 -3.36 17.27
CA ASN A 100 -7.81 -1.99 16.88
C ASN A 100 -9.15 -1.30 16.61
N ILE A 101 -9.28 -0.06 17.10
CA ILE A 101 -10.34 0.87 16.72
C ILE A 101 -9.64 2.14 16.26
N ASN A 102 -10.04 2.70 15.13
CA ASN A 102 -9.56 4.00 14.66
C ASN A 102 -10.74 4.91 14.36
N LEU A 103 -10.58 6.19 14.67
CA LEU A 103 -11.49 7.27 14.29
C LEU A 103 -10.64 8.37 13.64
N LYS A 104 -10.92 8.67 12.38
CA LYS A 104 -10.31 9.78 11.64
C LYS A 104 -11.36 10.86 11.42
N LEU A 105 -11.05 12.08 11.83
CA LEU A 105 -11.88 13.26 11.60
C LEU A 105 -11.11 14.17 10.66
N GLN A 106 -11.52 14.24 9.40
CA GLN A 106 -10.86 15.08 8.39
C GLN A 106 -11.76 16.27 8.01
N TYR A 107 -11.15 17.42 7.74
CA TYR A 107 -11.83 18.58 7.19
C TYR A 107 -11.06 19.11 5.97
N GLY A 108 -11.76 19.30 4.86
CA GLY A 108 -11.24 19.98 3.67
C GLY A 108 -11.62 21.46 3.70
N PHE A 109 -10.63 22.35 3.63
CA PHE A 109 -10.88 23.80 3.71
C PHE A 109 -11.39 24.38 2.38
N GLY A 110 -11.01 23.78 1.25
CA GLY A 110 -11.47 24.17 -0.09
C GLY A 110 -12.91 23.78 -0.37
N ASP A 111 -13.28 22.53 -0.08
CA ASP A 111 -14.64 22.01 -0.28
C ASP A 111 -15.57 22.18 0.94
N LYS A 112 -15.03 22.69 2.06
CA LYS A 112 -15.74 22.92 3.34
C LYS A 112 -16.43 21.68 3.89
N ALA A 113 -15.94 20.48 3.58
CA ALA A 113 -16.60 19.23 3.93
C ALA A 113 -15.90 18.50 5.10
N PHE A 114 -16.71 18.09 6.08
CA PHE A 114 -16.30 17.27 7.22
C PHE A 114 -16.47 15.77 6.92
N ARG A 115 -15.41 15.00 7.19
CA ARG A 115 -15.27 13.61 6.77
C ARG A 115 -14.83 12.70 7.92
N PRO A 116 -15.76 12.24 8.78
CA PRO A 116 -15.51 11.20 9.77
C PRO A 116 -15.39 9.82 9.12
N THR A 117 -14.37 9.06 9.51
CA THR A 117 -14.23 7.63 9.20
C THR A 117 -13.93 6.85 10.47
N VAL A 118 -14.66 5.78 10.72
CA VAL A 118 -14.41 4.83 11.80
C VAL A 118 -13.97 3.49 11.22
N GLY A 119 -13.05 2.83 11.90
CA GLY A 119 -12.66 1.46 11.60
C GLY A 119 -12.46 0.64 12.85
N PHE A 120 -12.72 -0.65 12.71
CA PHE A 120 -12.53 -1.66 13.74
C PHE A 120 -11.87 -2.88 13.10
N ARG A 121 -10.85 -3.43 13.75
CA ARG A 121 -10.19 -4.65 13.29
C ARG A 121 -9.88 -5.55 14.48
N GLN A 122 -10.22 -6.83 14.36
CA GLN A 122 -9.92 -7.83 15.38
C GLN A 122 -9.38 -9.11 14.75
N LYS A 123 -8.21 -9.53 15.22
CA LYS A 123 -7.64 -10.85 14.91
C LYS A 123 -7.97 -11.81 16.05
N PHE A 124 -8.71 -12.87 15.76
CA PHE A 124 -9.26 -13.78 16.76
C PHE A 124 -8.25 -14.80 17.27
N ASN A 125 -7.38 -15.31 16.41
CA ASN A 125 -6.37 -16.29 16.79
C ASN A 125 -5.18 -16.24 15.83
N ASN A 126 -4.07 -16.88 16.22
CA ASN A 126 -2.84 -16.94 15.43
C ASN A 126 -2.60 -18.30 14.76
N ILE A 127 -3.60 -19.21 14.75
CA ILE A 127 -3.51 -20.50 14.05
C ILE A 127 -3.97 -20.35 12.61
N ASN A 128 -5.22 -19.93 12.42
CA ASN A 128 -5.81 -19.68 11.10
C ASN A 128 -5.81 -18.19 10.75
N LYS A 129 -5.33 -17.32 11.65
CA LYS A 129 -5.20 -15.86 11.44
C LYS A 129 -6.54 -15.18 11.10
N SER A 130 -7.66 -15.75 11.54
CA SER A 130 -9.00 -15.17 11.34
C SER A 130 -9.04 -13.72 11.79
N THR A 131 -9.44 -12.82 10.89
CA THR A 131 -9.49 -11.39 11.14
C THR A 131 -10.80 -10.82 10.60
N LEU A 132 -11.54 -10.12 11.46
CA LEU A 132 -12.71 -9.32 11.10
C LEU A 132 -12.28 -7.85 11.01
N ALA A 133 -12.73 -7.16 9.98
CA ALA A 133 -12.59 -5.73 9.79
C ALA A 133 -13.98 -5.13 9.52
N LEU A 134 -14.28 -4.00 10.14
CA LEU A 134 -15.44 -3.18 9.88
C LEU A 134 -14.95 -1.77 9.64
N SER A 135 -15.49 -1.06 8.66
CA SER A 135 -15.22 0.36 8.50
C SER A 135 -16.40 1.10 7.89
N GLY A 136 -16.48 2.40 8.12
CA GLY A 136 -17.51 3.22 7.52
C GLY A 136 -17.35 4.70 7.83
N GLY A 137 -18.13 5.50 7.11
CA GLY A 137 -18.08 6.95 7.16
C GLY A 137 -17.95 7.53 5.75
N ASN A 138 -17.37 8.72 5.64
CA ASN A 138 -17.13 9.38 4.37
C ASN A 138 -15.65 9.77 4.22
N LYS A 139 -15.12 9.59 3.02
CA LYS A 139 -13.72 9.92 2.69
C LYS A 139 -13.58 10.30 1.22
N VAL A 140 -12.48 10.99 0.91
CA VAL A 140 -12.04 11.20 -0.47
C VAL A 140 -11.16 10.03 -0.89
N SER A 141 -11.37 9.50 -2.09
CA SER A 141 -10.64 8.35 -2.65
C SER A 141 -10.14 8.65 -4.05
N GLN A 142 -8.98 8.11 -4.43
CA GLN A 142 -8.50 8.16 -5.81
C GLN A 142 -9.33 7.25 -6.70
N PHE A 143 -9.51 7.62 -7.98
CA PHE A 143 -10.13 6.74 -8.97
C PHE A 143 -9.36 5.41 -9.07
N ASN A 144 -8.03 5.46 -9.14
CA ASN A 144 -7.22 4.26 -8.97
C ASN A 144 -7.08 3.90 -7.48
N GLN A 145 -7.82 2.88 -7.06
CA GLN A 145 -7.86 2.40 -5.67
C GLN A 145 -6.53 1.83 -5.14
N ASN A 146 -5.56 1.57 -6.02
CA ASN A 146 -4.20 1.22 -5.60
C ASN A 146 -3.44 2.43 -5.02
N ASN A 147 -3.98 3.65 -5.14
CA ASN A 147 -3.37 4.92 -4.74
C ASN A 147 -1.93 5.07 -5.27
N PRO A 148 -1.73 5.08 -6.61
CA PRO A 148 -0.40 5.15 -7.20
C PRO A 148 0.34 6.47 -6.91
N ILE A 149 -0.38 7.52 -6.52
CA ILE A 149 0.18 8.83 -6.16
C ILE A 149 -0.01 9.03 -4.66
N SER A 150 1.09 9.05 -3.91
CA SER A 150 1.10 9.46 -2.50
C SER A 150 0.60 10.90 -2.31
N ASN A 151 0.10 11.23 -1.12
CA ASN A 151 -0.31 12.58 -0.76
C ASN A 151 0.85 13.58 -0.86
N ILE A 152 2.06 13.18 -0.43
CA ILE A 152 3.25 14.04 -0.46
C ILE A 152 3.66 14.34 -1.91
N VAL A 153 3.71 13.33 -2.77
CA VAL A 153 4.04 13.53 -4.20
C VAL A 153 2.98 14.38 -4.88
N ASN A 154 1.70 14.17 -4.56
CA ASN A 154 0.63 15.01 -5.08
C ASN A 154 0.75 16.46 -4.62
N GLU A 155 1.00 16.69 -3.34
CA GLU A 155 1.17 18.03 -2.77
C GLU A 155 2.29 18.79 -3.48
N ILE A 156 3.45 18.15 -3.70
CA ILE A 156 4.56 18.76 -4.45
C ILE A 156 4.16 19.02 -5.91
N SER A 157 3.57 18.01 -6.59
CA SER A 157 3.11 18.08 -7.97
C SER A 157 2.12 19.23 -8.19
N THR A 158 1.18 19.40 -7.27
CA THR A 158 0.13 20.42 -7.36
C THR A 158 0.65 21.80 -6.96
N LEU A 159 1.26 21.95 -5.79
CA LEU A 159 1.68 23.25 -5.27
C LEU A 159 2.83 23.91 -6.05
N PHE A 160 3.72 23.13 -6.65
CA PHE A 160 4.90 23.67 -7.34
C PHE A 160 4.79 23.60 -8.87
N PHE A 161 4.10 22.59 -9.42
CA PHE A 161 4.03 22.37 -10.88
C PHE A 161 2.63 22.52 -11.46
N ARG A 162 1.61 22.67 -10.61
CA ARG A 162 0.19 22.72 -10.99
C ARG A 162 -0.31 21.50 -11.77
N ASP A 163 0.36 20.37 -11.58
CA ASP A 163 0.00 19.11 -12.23
C ASP A 163 -0.91 18.30 -11.31
N ASN A 164 -2.20 18.31 -11.63
CA ASN A 164 -3.23 17.58 -10.91
C ASN A 164 -3.44 16.18 -11.50
N TYR A 165 -2.52 15.27 -11.22
CA TYR A 165 -2.63 13.87 -11.64
C TYR A 165 -3.52 13.03 -10.71
N MET A 166 -3.64 13.41 -9.44
CA MET A 166 -4.47 12.71 -8.46
C MET A 166 -5.95 13.07 -8.65
N LYS A 167 -6.66 12.24 -9.43
CA LYS A 167 -8.10 12.39 -9.62
C LYS A 167 -8.85 11.75 -8.45
N LEU A 168 -9.82 12.48 -7.88
CA LEU A 168 -10.46 12.16 -6.62
C LEU A 168 -11.98 12.14 -6.71
N TYR A 169 -12.63 11.33 -5.87
CA TYR A 169 -14.07 11.35 -5.68
C TYR A 169 -14.43 11.13 -4.22
N GLU A 170 -15.65 11.52 -3.81
CA GLU A 170 -16.12 11.29 -2.45
C GLU A 170 -16.86 9.95 -2.37
N LYS A 171 -16.59 9.21 -1.30
CA LYS A 171 -17.23 7.92 -1.02
C LYS A 171 -17.80 7.91 0.39
N ASN A 172 -19.13 7.73 0.50
CA ASN A 172 -19.83 7.44 1.76
C ASN A 172 -20.07 5.94 1.79
N PHE A 173 -19.50 5.23 2.77
CA PHE A 173 -19.44 3.78 2.70
C PHE A 173 -19.64 3.10 4.06
N ALA A 174 -20.05 1.85 3.97
CA ALA A 174 -19.96 0.86 5.04
C ALA A 174 -19.35 -0.42 4.45
N GLU A 175 -18.36 -0.97 5.14
CA GLU A 175 -17.55 -2.10 4.70
C GLU A 175 -17.39 -3.13 5.82
N ILE A 176 -17.54 -4.40 5.47
CA ILE A 176 -17.20 -5.55 6.31
C ILE A 176 -16.24 -6.46 5.57
N GLY A 177 -15.14 -6.81 6.21
CA GLY A 177 -14.12 -7.72 5.71
C GLY A 177 -13.89 -8.89 6.67
N TYR A 178 -13.78 -10.09 6.14
CA TYR A 178 -13.36 -11.27 6.88
C TYR A 178 -12.27 -12.03 6.13
N SER A 179 -11.19 -12.36 6.82
CA SER A 179 -10.10 -13.14 6.25
C SER A 179 -9.65 -14.27 7.16
N ARG A 180 -9.14 -15.35 6.56
CA ARG A 180 -8.67 -16.55 7.26
C ARG A 180 -7.76 -17.39 6.35
N GLU A 181 -6.76 -18.02 6.95
CA GLU A 181 -6.08 -19.19 6.37
C GLU A 181 -6.98 -20.43 6.54
N VAL A 182 -7.67 -20.80 5.46
CA VAL A 182 -8.69 -21.87 5.47
C VAL A 182 -8.01 -23.22 5.65
N THR A 183 -6.95 -23.45 4.89
CA THR A 183 -6.03 -24.58 5.04
C THR A 183 -4.60 -24.10 4.81
N ASN A 184 -3.61 -24.92 5.14
CA ASN A 184 -2.22 -24.54 4.95
C ASN A 184 -1.93 -24.21 3.48
N GLY A 185 -1.46 -22.99 3.24
CA GLY A 185 -1.17 -22.49 1.90
C GLY A 185 -2.38 -21.88 1.18
N LEU A 186 -3.59 -21.93 1.73
CA LEU A 186 -4.78 -21.25 1.19
C LEU A 186 -5.30 -20.20 2.17
N PHE A 187 -5.09 -18.93 1.81
CA PHE A 187 -5.64 -17.79 2.52
C PHE A 187 -6.80 -17.19 1.72
N MET A 188 -7.93 -16.94 2.37
CA MET A 188 -9.09 -16.31 1.76
C MET A 188 -9.46 -15.03 2.50
N ASN A 189 -9.95 -14.05 1.75
CA ASN A 189 -10.47 -12.79 2.25
C ASN A 189 -11.72 -12.41 1.45
N GLY A 190 -12.81 -12.12 2.15
CA GLY A 190 -14.03 -11.58 1.56
C GLY A 190 -14.31 -10.19 2.12
N VAL A 191 -14.59 -9.22 1.25
CA VAL A 191 -14.96 -7.85 1.63
C VAL A 191 -16.26 -7.49 0.93
N PHE A 192 -17.24 -7.08 1.71
CA PHE A 192 -18.49 -6.51 1.23
C PHE A 192 -18.52 -5.02 1.56
N GLU A 193 -18.76 -4.19 0.56
CA GLU A 193 -18.90 -2.74 0.70
C GLU A 193 -20.24 -2.29 0.10
N TYR A 194 -20.95 -1.40 0.79
CA TYR A 194 -22.00 -0.59 0.18
C TYR A 194 -21.56 0.86 0.22
N ALA A 195 -21.60 1.54 -0.92
CA ALA A 195 -21.11 2.92 -1.01
C ALA A 195 -21.95 3.79 -1.94
N GLU A 196 -22.20 5.02 -1.50
CA GLU A 196 -22.57 6.15 -2.35
C GLU A 196 -21.28 6.84 -2.83
N ARG A 197 -21.20 7.13 -4.13
CA ARG A 197 -20.07 7.83 -4.75
C ARG A 197 -20.53 9.13 -5.36
N LYS A 198 -19.79 10.21 -5.10
CA LYS A 198 -20.09 11.55 -5.63
C LYS A 198 -18.86 12.08 -6.37
N PRO A 199 -19.03 12.65 -7.58
CA PRO A 199 -17.95 13.35 -8.23
C PRO A 199 -17.54 14.59 -7.42
N LEU A 200 -16.26 14.93 -7.50
CA LEU A 200 -15.71 16.14 -6.89
C LEU A 200 -15.08 16.99 -7.99
N TYR A 201 -14.93 18.29 -7.71
CA TYR A 201 -14.35 19.27 -8.63
C TYR A 201 -13.19 19.98 -7.96
N ASN A 202 -12.30 20.58 -8.76
CA ASN A 202 -11.28 21.46 -8.22
C ASN A 202 -11.95 22.64 -7.51
N THR A 203 -11.54 22.95 -6.28
CA THR A 203 -12.10 24.05 -5.47
C THR A 203 -11.13 25.20 -5.27
N THR A 204 -9.87 25.04 -5.71
CA THR A 204 -8.82 26.03 -5.53
C THR A 204 -7.89 26.09 -6.73
N ASN A 205 -7.37 27.30 -6.98
CA ASN A 205 -6.28 27.59 -7.92
C ASN A 205 -4.99 28.01 -7.20
N TYR A 206 -4.92 27.82 -5.88
CA TYR A 206 -3.76 28.15 -5.07
C TYR A 206 -2.53 27.33 -5.49
N SER A 207 -1.38 27.98 -5.64
CA SER A 207 -0.08 27.38 -5.98
C SER A 207 1.01 28.21 -5.31
N VAL A 208 2.06 27.57 -4.81
CA VAL A 208 3.19 28.26 -4.15
C VAL A 208 4.03 29.01 -5.19
N VAL A 209 4.22 28.39 -6.36
CA VAL A 209 4.91 29.02 -7.48
C VAL A 209 3.89 29.73 -8.37
N ASN A 210 4.17 31.00 -8.70
CA ASN A 210 3.33 31.74 -9.62
C ASN A 210 3.59 31.27 -11.06
N ASN A 211 2.55 30.82 -11.73
CA ASN A 211 2.56 30.32 -13.09
C ASN A 211 1.17 30.62 -13.68
N ASP A 212 1.08 31.00 -14.96
CA ASP A 212 -0.20 31.33 -15.61
C ASP A 212 -0.99 30.06 -16.02
N LYS A 213 -0.40 28.87 -15.86
CA LYS A 213 -1.05 27.58 -16.15
C LYS A 213 -2.20 27.26 -15.16
N PRO A 214 -3.42 26.94 -15.61
CA PRO A 214 -4.48 26.41 -14.74
C PRO A 214 -4.18 24.96 -14.30
N TYR A 215 -4.74 24.53 -13.17
CA TYR A 215 -4.70 23.11 -12.78
C TYR A 215 -5.44 22.24 -13.79
N LEU A 216 -4.96 21.02 -14.05
CA LEU A 216 -5.78 20.01 -14.75
C LEU A 216 -7.07 19.75 -13.96
N SER A 217 -8.19 19.56 -14.67
CA SER A 217 -9.48 19.24 -14.08
C SER A 217 -9.41 17.95 -13.25
N ASN A 218 -10.29 17.79 -12.25
CA ASN A 218 -10.45 16.54 -11.51
C ASN A 218 -11.19 15.44 -12.34
N ASN A 219 -11.52 15.71 -13.60
CA ASN A 219 -12.07 14.72 -14.52
C ASN A 219 -10.95 13.85 -15.13
N PRO A 220 -10.94 12.51 -14.90
CA PRO A 220 -9.94 11.62 -15.48
C PRO A 220 -10.15 11.29 -16.97
N LEU A 221 -11.34 11.57 -17.51
CA LEU A 221 -11.67 11.30 -18.92
C LEU A 221 -11.24 12.44 -19.84
N ASP A 222 -11.32 13.67 -19.33
CA ASP A 222 -10.88 14.88 -20.02
C ASP A 222 -10.25 15.86 -19.01
N GLU A 223 -8.95 16.07 -19.13
CA GLU A 223 -8.19 16.91 -18.21
C GLU A 223 -8.52 18.41 -18.33
N ASN A 224 -9.23 18.82 -19.39
CA ASN A 224 -9.61 20.21 -19.63
C ASN A 224 -11.13 20.46 -19.43
N ASP A 225 -11.89 19.44 -19.03
CA ASP A 225 -13.31 19.59 -18.72
C ASP A 225 -13.52 19.94 -17.24
N TYR A 226 -13.66 21.24 -16.97
CA TYR A 226 -13.88 21.78 -15.62
C TYR A 226 -15.34 21.80 -15.18
N LEU A 227 -16.27 21.55 -16.10
CA LEU A 227 -17.71 21.76 -15.87
C LEU A 227 -18.43 20.44 -15.65
N ASN A 228 -18.08 19.38 -16.38
CA ASN A 228 -18.75 18.09 -16.27
C ASN A 228 -18.01 17.14 -15.34
N ALA A 229 -18.79 16.34 -14.61
CA ALA A 229 -18.25 15.25 -13.80
C ALA A 229 -17.80 14.09 -14.69
N GLY A 230 -16.67 13.46 -14.34
CA GLY A 230 -16.21 12.23 -14.98
C GLY A 230 -17.10 11.00 -14.74
N PHE A 231 -18.10 11.09 -13.85
CA PHE A 231 -19.13 10.08 -13.63
C PHE A 231 -20.34 10.65 -12.88
N VAL A 232 -21.48 9.96 -12.94
CA VAL A 232 -22.70 10.35 -12.26
C VAL A 232 -22.73 9.81 -10.82
N ARG A 233 -23.21 10.64 -9.88
CA ARG A 233 -23.45 10.21 -8.49
C ARG A 233 -24.33 8.97 -8.45
N GLY A 234 -23.96 7.99 -7.64
CA GLY A 234 -24.75 6.76 -7.51
C GLY A 234 -24.30 5.88 -6.36
N ASN A 235 -25.16 4.91 -6.03
CA ASN A 235 -24.92 3.89 -5.01
C ASN A 235 -24.55 2.58 -5.68
N MET A 236 -23.74 1.76 -5.00
CA MET A 236 -23.41 0.41 -5.43
C MET A 236 -22.98 -0.44 -4.25
N ALA A 237 -23.34 -1.73 -4.28
CA ALA A 237 -22.74 -2.77 -3.45
C ALA A 237 -21.60 -3.47 -4.21
N LYS A 238 -20.51 -3.78 -3.52
CA LYS A 238 -19.37 -4.53 -4.04
C LYS A 238 -19.04 -5.72 -3.16
N LEU A 239 -18.87 -6.88 -3.78
CA LEU A 239 -18.30 -8.06 -3.16
C LEU A 239 -16.92 -8.34 -3.77
N ASN A 240 -15.88 -8.31 -2.95
CA ASN A 240 -14.51 -8.65 -3.31
C ASN A 240 -14.08 -9.94 -2.62
N LEU A 241 -13.83 -10.99 -3.38
CA LEU A 241 -13.30 -12.25 -2.91
C LEU A 241 -11.85 -12.40 -3.38
N PHE A 242 -10.94 -12.64 -2.44
CA PHE A 242 -9.53 -12.86 -2.68
C PHE A 242 -9.12 -14.23 -2.14
N ALA A 243 -8.39 -14.98 -2.95
CA ALA A 243 -7.76 -16.23 -2.53
C ALA A 243 -6.27 -16.23 -2.92
N LYS A 244 -5.41 -16.47 -1.93
CA LYS A 244 -3.97 -16.63 -2.11
C LYS A 244 -3.59 -18.09 -1.89
N VAL A 245 -2.96 -18.67 -2.89
CA VAL A 245 -2.42 -20.03 -2.91
C VAL A 245 -0.90 -19.98 -2.88
N SER A 246 -0.31 -20.48 -1.79
CA SER A 246 1.13 -20.63 -1.57
C SER A 246 1.49 -22.10 -1.65
N PHE A 247 2.04 -22.55 -2.78
CA PHE A 247 2.41 -23.95 -2.99
C PHE A 247 3.59 -24.37 -2.12
N GLY A 248 3.53 -25.59 -1.57
CA GLY A 248 4.60 -26.15 -0.75
C GLY A 248 4.92 -25.33 0.51
N GLN A 249 3.96 -24.55 1.02
CA GLN A 249 4.14 -23.73 2.20
C GLN A 249 4.40 -24.62 3.42
N LYS A 250 5.56 -24.44 4.07
CA LYS A 250 5.88 -25.12 5.33
C LYS A 250 5.35 -24.29 6.50
N TYR A 251 5.18 -24.91 7.66
CA TYR A 251 4.87 -24.20 8.89
C TYR A 251 5.42 -24.95 10.10
N PHE A 252 5.58 -24.22 11.20
CA PHE A 252 5.74 -24.81 12.52
C PHE A 252 4.65 -24.29 13.45
N SER A 253 4.19 -25.15 14.34
CA SER A 253 3.15 -24.82 15.33
C SER A 253 3.77 -24.72 16.72
N ARG A 254 3.27 -23.76 17.50
CA ARG A 254 3.52 -23.64 18.94
C ARG A 254 2.17 -23.48 19.64
N PRO A 255 2.08 -23.62 20.98
CA PRO A 255 0.83 -23.39 21.70
C PRO A 255 0.18 -22.02 21.40
N ASN A 256 1.00 -21.01 21.10
CA ASN A 256 0.55 -19.67 20.73
C ASN A 256 0.28 -19.43 19.23
N GLY A 257 0.28 -20.47 18.40
CA GLY A 257 -0.19 -20.39 17.02
C GLY A 257 0.73 -20.99 15.97
N LYS A 258 0.40 -20.68 14.71
CA LYS A 258 1.00 -21.25 13.51
C LYS A 258 1.89 -20.21 12.82
N TYR A 259 3.07 -20.64 12.40
CA TYR A 259 4.06 -19.80 11.74
C TYR A 259 4.39 -20.35 10.37
N ASN A 260 3.94 -19.65 9.32
CA ASN A 260 4.16 -20.06 7.95
C ASN A 260 5.58 -19.67 7.54
N VAL A 261 6.27 -20.61 6.90
CA VAL A 261 7.59 -20.43 6.30
C VAL A 261 7.37 -20.38 4.79
N PRO A 262 7.65 -19.24 4.13
CA PRO A 262 7.53 -19.11 2.67
C PRO A 262 8.39 -20.15 1.94
N ASN A 263 7.95 -20.53 0.75
CA ASN A 263 8.69 -21.41 -0.16
C ASN A 263 8.93 -20.65 -1.47
N ASP A 264 10.19 -20.41 -1.81
CA ASP A 264 10.61 -19.68 -3.00
C ASP A 264 10.79 -20.59 -4.22
N ALA A 265 10.60 -21.91 -4.07
CA ALA A 265 10.62 -22.85 -5.19
C ALA A 265 9.44 -22.64 -6.14
N TYR A 266 8.30 -22.20 -5.61
CA TYR A 266 7.05 -22.02 -6.37
C TYR A 266 6.57 -20.57 -6.32
N PRO A 267 5.88 -20.10 -7.37
CA PRO A 267 5.18 -18.83 -7.33
C PRO A 267 3.98 -18.88 -6.38
N THR A 268 3.57 -17.71 -5.91
CA THR A 268 2.26 -17.51 -5.27
C THR A 268 1.22 -17.18 -6.34
N VAL A 269 0.08 -17.86 -6.28
CA VAL A 269 -1.09 -17.56 -7.12
C VAL A 269 -2.11 -16.80 -6.31
N ASN A 270 -2.56 -15.67 -6.83
CA ASN A 270 -3.56 -14.78 -6.26
C ASN A 270 -4.76 -14.75 -7.19
N MET A 271 -5.94 -15.09 -6.70
CA MET A 271 -7.20 -15.05 -7.44
C MET A 271 -8.08 -13.98 -6.81
N PHE A 272 -8.68 -13.14 -7.66
CA PHE A 272 -9.58 -12.07 -7.26
C PHE A 272 -10.87 -12.19 -8.07
N TYR A 273 -11.98 -12.13 -7.37
CA TYR A 273 -13.30 -11.99 -7.96
C TYR A 273 -13.97 -10.76 -7.35
N GLU A 274 -14.31 -9.79 -8.18
CA GLU A 274 -15.04 -8.59 -7.79
C GLU A 274 -16.41 -8.61 -8.47
N LYS A 275 -17.46 -8.34 -7.71
CA LYS A 275 -18.83 -8.20 -8.21
C LYS A 275 -19.37 -6.86 -7.79
N GLY A 276 -19.66 -5.98 -8.75
CA GLY A 276 -20.45 -4.78 -8.57
C GLY A 276 -21.93 -5.10 -8.79
N PHE A 277 -22.79 -4.84 -7.81
CA PHE A 277 -24.22 -5.13 -7.89
C PHE A 277 -25.05 -4.14 -7.08
N ALA A 278 -26.38 -4.23 -7.20
CA ALA A 278 -27.31 -3.29 -6.57
C ALA A 278 -26.95 -1.82 -6.85
N ALA A 279 -26.41 -1.56 -8.05
CA ALA A 279 -26.09 -0.21 -8.47
C ALA A 279 -27.37 0.60 -8.73
N SER A 280 -27.28 1.92 -8.59
CA SER A 280 -28.40 2.83 -8.87
C SER A 280 -29.03 2.63 -10.26
N SER A 281 -28.23 2.14 -11.22
CA SER A 281 -28.72 1.66 -12.51
C SER A 281 -28.13 0.28 -12.77
N SER A 282 -28.97 -0.67 -13.21
CA SER A 282 -28.60 -2.09 -13.35
C SER A 282 -27.51 -2.33 -14.40
N ASN A 283 -27.38 -1.45 -15.39
CA ASN A 283 -26.32 -1.46 -16.40
C ASN A 283 -24.92 -1.16 -15.83
N LEU A 284 -24.82 -0.68 -14.58
CA LEU A 284 -23.56 -0.46 -13.88
C LEU A 284 -23.07 -1.70 -13.12
N ASN A 285 -23.87 -2.76 -13.05
CA ASN A 285 -23.46 -4.02 -12.41
C ASN A 285 -22.44 -4.75 -13.28
N TYR A 286 -21.46 -5.43 -12.68
CA TYR A 286 -20.44 -6.17 -13.41
C TYR A 286 -19.80 -7.25 -12.55
N ASP A 287 -19.06 -8.13 -13.21
CA ASP A 287 -18.17 -9.08 -12.58
C ASP A 287 -16.76 -8.92 -13.16
N LEU A 288 -15.72 -9.01 -12.33
CA LEU A 288 -14.32 -9.01 -12.73
C LEU A 288 -13.63 -10.22 -12.11
N LEU A 289 -13.06 -11.07 -12.96
CA LEU A 289 -12.17 -12.13 -12.54
C LEU A 289 -10.73 -11.72 -12.87
N SER A 290 -9.83 -11.79 -11.89
CA SER A 290 -8.41 -11.52 -12.08
C SER A 290 -7.54 -12.57 -11.41
N LEU A 291 -6.44 -12.92 -12.08
CA LEU A 291 -5.41 -13.83 -11.62
C LEU A 291 -4.08 -13.08 -11.56
N SER A 292 -3.28 -13.35 -10.54
CA SER A 292 -1.92 -12.83 -10.42
C SER A 292 -0.95 -13.91 -9.98
N LEU A 293 0.18 -14.02 -10.67
CA LEU A 293 1.29 -14.91 -10.37
C LEU A 293 2.49 -14.09 -9.95
N THR A 294 2.95 -14.28 -8.72
CA THR A 294 4.06 -13.51 -8.15
C THR A 294 5.15 -14.43 -7.61
N GLN A 295 6.42 -14.16 -7.92
CA GLN A 295 7.55 -14.84 -7.31
C GLN A 295 8.75 -13.91 -7.19
N THR A 296 9.48 -14.07 -6.08
CA THR A 296 10.87 -13.61 -5.93
C THR A 296 11.75 -14.84 -5.94
N LYS A 297 12.62 -14.96 -6.94
CA LYS A 297 13.54 -16.08 -7.10
C LYS A 297 14.98 -15.62 -6.88
N THR A 298 15.65 -16.19 -5.89
CA THR A 298 17.08 -15.96 -5.67
C THR A 298 17.89 -16.80 -6.67
N LEU A 299 18.70 -16.14 -7.49
CA LEU A 299 19.54 -16.76 -8.51
C LEU A 299 20.97 -16.97 -7.98
N SER A 300 21.09 -17.65 -6.83
CA SER A 300 22.37 -17.83 -6.14
C SER A 300 23.09 -16.47 -5.95
N ASN A 301 24.35 -16.36 -6.36
CA ASN A 301 25.15 -15.14 -6.30
C ASN A 301 24.88 -14.15 -7.46
N LYS A 302 23.97 -14.45 -8.38
CA LYS A 302 23.63 -13.58 -9.52
C LYS A 302 22.51 -12.57 -9.19
N GLY A 303 22.00 -12.59 -7.96
CA GLY A 303 21.00 -11.64 -7.49
C GLY A 303 19.59 -12.21 -7.42
N GLU A 304 18.58 -11.35 -7.52
CA GLU A 304 17.16 -11.68 -7.37
C GLU A 304 16.38 -11.36 -8.64
N LEU A 305 15.50 -12.27 -9.03
CA LEU A 305 14.51 -12.06 -10.09
C LEU A 305 13.13 -11.97 -9.46
N ASN A 306 12.48 -10.82 -9.63
CA ASN A 306 11.11 -10.59 -9.20
C ASN A 306 10.21 -10.53 -10.42
N TYR A 307 9.09 -11.26 -10.40
CA TYR A 307 8.07 -11.11 -11.42
C TYR A 307 6.67 -11.09 -10.83
N ASN A 308 5.79 -10.34 -11.50
CA ASN A 308 4.38 -10.21 -11.20
C ASN A 308 3.62 -10.18 -12.52
N LEU A 309 2.92 -11.28 -12.82
CA LEU A 309 2.08 -11.41 -13.99
C LEU A 309 0.63 -11.30 -13.53
N LYS A 310 -0.19 -10.49 -14.18
CA LYS A 310 -1.60 -10.32 -13.88
C LYS A 310 -2.41 -10.46 -15.16
N ALA A 311 -3.52 -11.16 -15.08
CA ALA A 311 -4.51 -11.22 -16.15
C ALA A 311 -5.88 -10.99 -15.54
N GLY A 312 -6.77 -10.32 -16.25
CA GLY A 312 -8.14 -10.15 -15.80
C GLY A 312 -9.11 -9.98 -16.94
N THR A 313 -10.38 -10.26 -16.67
CA THR A 313 -11.46 -10.06 -17.62
C THR A 313 -12.72 -9.62 -16.90
N PHE A 314 -13.38 -8.64 -17.50
CA PHE A 314 -14.67 -8.16 -17.05
C PHE A 314 -15.79 -8.91 -17.77
N PHE A 315 -16.92 -9.03 -17.10
CA PHE A 315 -18.18 -9.54 -17.63
C PHE A 315 -19.29 -8.54 -17.33
N ASN A 316 -20.23 -8.38 -18.26
CA ASN A 316 -21.36 -7.46 -18.14
C ASN A 316 -20.95 -5.98 -17.91
N ALA A 317 -19.77 -5.59 -18.38
CA ALA A 317 -19.15 -4.32 -17.98
C ALA A 317 -19.24 -3.19 -19.02
N ASP A 318 -20.12 -3.30 -20.03
CA ASP A 318 -20.09 -2.39 -21.18
C ASP A 318 -20.46 -0.94 -20.82
N ALA A 319 -21.31 -0.75 -19.81
CA ALA A 319 -21.80 0.58 -19.40
C ALA A 319 -21.32 1.02 -18.01
N ILE A 320 -20.33 0.33 -17.41
CA ILE A 320 -19.88 0.64 -16.04
C ILE A 320 -19.25 2.03 -15.98
N SER A 321 -19.26 2.62 -14.78
CA SER A 321 -18.59 3.88 -14.51
C SER A 321 -17.08 3.76 -14.68
N PHE A 322 -16.44 4.84 -15.14
CA PHE A 322 -14.97 4.91 -15.21
C PHE A 322 -14.30 4.64 -13.86
N VAL A 323 -14.97 4.95 -12.73
CA VAL A 323 -14.53 4.63 -11.36
C VAL A 323 -14.29 3.14 -11.14
N ASP A 324 -14.99 2.29 -11.90
CA ASP A 324 -14.96 0.83 -11.78
C ASP A 324 -14.08 0.16 -12.84
N TYR A 325 -13.42 0.94 -13.70
CA TYR A 325 -12.49 0.41 -14.67
C TYR A 325 -11.25 -0.15 -13.98
N LYS A 326 -10.59 -1.12 -14.61
CA LYS A 326 -9.25 -1.50 -14.21
C LYS A 326 -8.31 -0.34 -14.55
N HIS A 327 -7.83 0.35 -13.52
CA HIS A 327 -6.77 1.33 -13.64
C HIS A 327 -5.39 0.67 -13.44
N PHE A 328 -4.47 1.00 -14.32
CA PHE A 328 -3.08 0.55 -14.25
C PHE A 328 -2.25 1.60 -13.50
N ASN A 329 -1.29 1.14 -12.70
CA ASN A 329 -0.42 2.02 -11.95
C ASN A 329 0.62 2.60 -12.90
N GLY A 330 0.33 3.78 -13.46
CA GLY A 330 1.27 4.58 -14.24
C GLY A 330 2.16 5.45 -13.37
N ASN A 331 3.00 6.27 -14.01
CA ASN A 331 3.81 7.28 -13.36
C ASN A 331 4.08 8.45 -14.30
N GLN A 332 3.54 9.62 -13.98
CA GLN A 332 3.83 10.89 -14.67
C GLN A 332 4.62 11.88 -13.81
N THR A 333 4.90 11.54 -12.55
CA THR A 333 5.69 12.39 -11.65
C THR A 333 7.18 12.06 -11.74
N HIS A 334 7.52 10.95 -12.39
CA HIS A 334 8.89 10.42 -12.49
C HIS A 334 9.54 10.11 -11.13
N ILE A 335 8.72 10.01 -10.07
CA ILE A 335 9.15 9.64 -8.72
C ILE A 335 8.71 8.21 -8.44
N GLY A 336 9.67 7.36 -8.11
CA GLY A 336 9.42 6.01 -7.62
C GLY A 336 9.48 5.97 -6.10
N GLN A 337 8.53 5.32 -5.44
CA GLN A 337 8.46 5.30 -3.97
C GLN A 337 8.78 3.92 -3.37
N SER A 338 8.76 2.88 -4.19
CA SER A 338 9.02 1.49 -3.80
C SER A 338 10.49 1.10 -4.00
N SER A 339 10.93 0.03 -3.33
CA SER A 339 12.21 -0.62 -3.57
C SER A 339 12.24 -1.49 -4.83
N SER A 340 11.08 -1.96 -5.30
CA SER A 340 10.88 -2.80 -6.48
C SER A 340 9.71 -2.26 -7.30
N TYR A 341 9.85 -2.22 -8.63
CA TYR A 341 8.83 -1.70 -9.54
C TYR A 341 8.04 -2.82 -10.23
N THR A 342 7.60 -3.81 -9.45
CA THR A 342 6.84 -4.98 -9.95
C THR A 342 5.32 -4.81 -9.93
N THR A 343 4.85 -3.58 -9.70
CA THR A 343 3.41 -3.24 -9.63
C THR A 343 3.10 -1.89 -10.26
N VAL A 344 4.05 -1.30 -10.98
CA VAL A 344 3.96 0.06 -11.54
C VAL A 344 4.67 0.10 -12.89
N PHE A 345 4.13 0.89 -13.80
CA PHE A 345 4.75 1.31 -15.04
C PHE A 345 5.41 2.67 -14.80
N ASN A 346 6.65 2.81 -15.24
CA ASN A 346 7.52 3.93 -14.90
C ASN A 346 7.24 5.20 -15.73
N LEU A 347 6.65 5.05 -16.92
CA LEU A 347 6.34 6.14 -17.85
C LEU A 347 4.91 6.10 -18.38
N LEU A 348 4.13 5.05 -18.10
CA LEU A 348 2.72 4.98 -18.52
C LEU A 348 1.92 6.15 -17.92
N PRO A 349 1.25 6.98 -18.74
CA PRO A 349 0.41 8.04 -18.22
C PRO A 349 -0.81 7.49 -17.47
N TYR A 350 -1.16 8.13 -16.37
CA TYR A 350 -2.31 7.77 -15.53
C TYR A 350 -3.58 7.73 -16.36
N TYR A 351 -4.46 6.79 -16.03
CA TYR A 351 -5.79 6.61 -16.64
C TYR A 351 -5.84 6.27 -18.13
N THR A 352 -4.79 6.55 -18.92
CA THR A 352 -4.81 6.39 -20.38
C THR A 352 -5.05 4.97 -20.87
N ALA A 353 -4.66 3.95 -20.10
CA ALA A 353 -4.85 2.54 -20.43
C ALA A 353 -5.97 1.87 -19.64
N SER A 354 -6.78 2.64 -18.90
CA SER A 354 -7.87 2.07 -18.10
C SER A 354 -8.85 1.31 -18.98
N THR A 355 -9.38 0.20 -18.48
CA THR A 355 -10.24 -0.67 -19.28
C THR A 355 -11.31 -1.37 -18.46
N ASN A 356 -12.47 -1.58 -19.08
CA ASN A 356 -13.55 -2.46 -18.64
C ASN A 356 -13.58 -3.77 -19.47
N LYS A 357 -12.48 -4.14 -20.13
CA LYS A 357 -12.34 -5.35 -20.94
C LYS A 357 -11.20 -6.22 -20.42
N SER A 358 -10.91 -7.31 -21.12
CA SER A 358 -9.80 -8.20 -20.78
C SER A 358 -8.44 -7.50 -20.88
N TYR A 359 -7.53 -7.87 -19.99
CA TYR A 359 -6.19 -7.30 -19.92
C TYR A 359 -5.16 -8.30 -19.41
N PHE A 360 -3.91 -8.03 -19.75
CA PHE A 360 -2.73 -8.71 -19.24
C PHE A 360 -1.64 -7.68 -18.90
N GLU A 361 -1.01 -7.83 -17.75
CA GLU A 361 0.06 -6.99 -17.23
C GLU A 361 1.20 -7.89 -16.77
N ALA A 362 2.41 -7.61 -17.20
CA ALA A 362 3.62 -8.29 -16.74
C ALA A 362 4.62 -7.25 -16.23
N HIS A 363 5.15 -7.47 -15.03
CA HIS A 363 6.30 -6.74 -14.52
C HIS A 363 7.38 -7.73 -14.12
N ILE A 364 8.58 -7.55 -14.65
CA ILE A 364 9.75 -8.38 -14.37
C ILE A 364 10.89 -7.45 -14.02
N GLU A 365 11.57 -7.70 -12.91
CA GLU A 365 12.71 -6.93 -12.46
C GLU A 365 13.82 -7.88 -11.99
N HIS A 366 15.03 -7.68 -12.50
CA HIS A 366 16.22 -8.37 -12.04
C HIS A 366 17.16 -7.39 -11.34
N ASN A 367 17.46 -7.65 -10.07
CA ASN A 367 18.48 -6.92 -9.32
C ASN A 367 19.69 -7.83 -9.14
N ASP A 368 20.85 -7.41 -9.64
CA ASP A 368 22.08 -8.22 -9.65
C ASP A 368 22.72 -8.39 -8.26
N LYS A 369 22.23 -7.67 -7.24
CA LYS A 369 22.80 -7.57 -5.88
C LYS A 369 24.30 -7.22 -5.89
N GLY A 370 24.73 -6.47 -6.89
CA GLY A 370 26.12 -6.06 -7.12
C GLY A 370 26.99 -7.11 -7.82
N PHE A 371 26.43 -8.20 -8.34
CA PHE A 371 27.19 -9.24 -9.04
C PHE A 371 28.01 -8.70 -10.22
N ILE A 372 27.44 -7.75 -10.97
CA ILE A 372 28.07 -7.07 -12.10
C ILE A 372 28.76 -5.79 -11.60
N MET A 373 28.03 -4.95 -10.87
CA MET A 373 28.51 -3.61 -10.48
C MET A 373 29.78 -3.64 -9.64
N ASN A 374 29.96 -4.64 -8.77
CA ASN A 374 31.15 -4.76 -7.93
C ASN A 374 32.41 -5.17 -8.71
N LYS A 375 32.28 -5.64 -9.95
CA LYS A 375 33.40 -6.05 -10.81
C LYS A 375 33.91 -4.94 -11.72
N ILE A 376 33.13 -3.88 -11.91
CA ILE A 376 33.51 -2.75 -12.77
C ILE A 376 34.36 -1.78 -11.95
N PRO A 377 35.63 -1.52 -12.33
CA PRO A 377 36.47 -0.54 -11.66
C PRO A 377 35.78 0.83 -11.56
N LEU A 378 36.05 1.57 -10.49
CA LEU A 378 35.43 2.86 -10.14
C LEU A 378 33.96 2.75 -9.69
N LEU A 379 33.11 1.99 -10.41
CA LEU A 379 31.71 1.79 -10.02
C LEU A 379 31.57 0.89 -8.78
N ASN A 380 32.50 -0.03 -8.57
CA ASN A 380 32.56 -0.85 -7.36
C ASN A 380 32.67 -0.04 -6.06
N LYS A 381 33.19 1.20 -6.11
CA LYS A 381 33.27 2.10 -4.95
C LYS A 381 31.89 2.59 -4.51
N LEU A 382 30.95 2.72 -5.45
CA LEU A 382 29.56 3.09 -5.14
C LEU A 382 28.85 1.95 -4.40
N LYS A 383 29.26 0.68 -4.64
CA LYS A 383 28.56 -0.53 -4.18
C LYS A 383 27.07 -0.48 -4.57
N SER A 384 26.80 0.04 -5.76
CA SER A 384 25.47 0.10 -6.36
C SER A 384 25.05 -1.28 -6.87
N GLN A 385 23.76 -1.44 -7.16
CA GLN A 385 23.18 -2.66 -7.70
C GLN A 385 22.57 -2.34 -9.06
N LEU A 386 22.90 -3.14 -10.07
CA LEU A 386 22.26 -3.02 -11.39
C LEU A 386 20.86 -3.59 -11.29
N VAL A 387 19.89 -2.83 -11.79
CA VAL A 387 18.50 -3.26 -11.91
C VAL A 387 18.09 -3.21 -13.37
N LEU A 388 17.58 -4.32 -13.89
CA LEU A 388 16.99 -4.42 -15.22
C LEU A 388 15.49 -4.67 -15.07
N GLY A 389 14.67 -3.88 -15.75
CA GLY A 389 13.22 -4.03 -15.71
C GLY A 389 12.62 -4.22 -17.09
N PHE A 390 11.55 -5.02 -17.13
CA PHE A 390 10.68 -5.18 -18.28
C PHE A 390 9.23 -5.14 -17.82
N HIS A 391 8.43 -4.30 -18.47
CA HIS A 391 7.01 -4.17 -18.21
C HIS A 391 6.22 -4.29 -19.50
N ASN A 392 5.10 -5.01 -19.47
CA ASN A 392 4.20 -5.16 -20.60
C ASN A 392 2.75 -5.00 -20.15
N LEU A 393 1.96 -4.29 -20.95
CA LEU A 393 0.53 -4.12 -20.78
C LEU A 393 -0.17 -4.41 -22.10
N ALA A 394 -1.03 -5.41 -22.11
CA ALA A 394 -1.92 -5.71 -23.21
C ALA A 394 -3.37 -5.52 -22.75
N VAL A 395 -4.15 -4.79 -23.53
CA VAL A 395 -5.57 -4.50 -23.27
C VAL A 395 -6.32 -4.77 -24.57
N THR A 396 -7.52 -5.37 -24.47
CA THR A 396 -8.37 -5.61 -25.64
C THR A 396 -8.58 -4.33 -26.45
N ASN A 397 -8.52 -4.42 -27.78
CA ASN A 397 -8.67 -3.31 -28.73
C ASN A 397 -7.58 -2.23 -28.63
N ARG A 398 -6.41 -2.55 -28.05
CA ARG A 398 -5.27 -1.65 -28.00
C ARG A 398 -3.96 -2.40 -28.25
N GLN A 399 -3.05 -1.75 -28.97
CA GLN A 399 -1.70 -2.29 -29.15
C GLN A 399 -0.97 -2.39 -27.81
N PRO A 400 -0.21 -3.47 -27.57
CA PRO A 400 0.53 -3.62 -26.31
C PRO A 400 1.47 -2.45 -26.04
N TYR A 401 1.53 -2.03 -24.78
CA TYR A 401 2.49 -1.07 -24.26
C TYR A 401 3.62 -1.83 -23.57
N GLN A 402 4.86 -1.41 -23.80
CA GLN A 402 6.05 -2.05 -23.24
C GLN A 402 7.00 -0.99 -22.67
N GLU A 403 7.66 -1.30 -21.57
CA GLU A 403 8.75 -0.51 -21.01
C GLU A 403 9.97 -1.39 -20.73
N TYR A 404 11.13 -0.85 -21.01
CA TYR A 404 12.43 -1.43 -20.65
C TYR A 404 13.16 -0.44 -19.77
N SER A 405 13.70 -0.90 -18.66
CA SER A 405 14.46 -0.06 -17.74
C SER A 405 15.83 -0.62 -17.41
N VAL A 406 16.78 0.29 -17.25
CA VAL A 406 18.12 0.03 -16.73
C VAL A 406 18.39 1.04 -15.64
N GLY A 407 18.64 0.55 -14.42
CA GLY A 407 18.78 1.39 -13.25
C GLY A 407 19.91 1.00 -12.32
N LEU A 408 20.25 1.94 -11.45
CA LEU A 408 21.22 1.80 -10.38
C LEU A 408 20.50 1.97 -9.05
N ASP A 409 20.44 0.89 -8.28
CA ASP A 409 19.89 0.88 -6.93
C ASP A 409 21.01 0.93 -5.88
N ASN A 410 20.61 1.08 -4.61
CA ASN A 410 21.48 1.11 -3.43
C ASN A 410 22.42 2.33 -3.42
N LEU A 411 21.95 3.46 -3.97
CA LEU A 411 22.67 4.72 -4.03
C LEU A 411 22.47 5.54 -2.74
N GLY A 412 23.52 6.25 -2.32
CA GLY A 412 23.52 7.14 -1.17
C GLY A 412 24.81 7.05 -0.33
N PHE A 413 24.79 7.60 0.88
CA PHE A 413 25.98 7.81 1.70
C PHE A 413 26.01 6.91 2.95
N GLY A 414 27.08 6.13 3.11
CA GLY A 414 27.26 5.24 4.26
C GLY A 414 26.14 4.20 4.37
N LYS A 415 25.38 4.26 5.47
CA LYS A 415 24.19 3.42 5.73
C LYS A 415 22.91 3.96 5.08
N PHE A 416 22.89 5.23 4.65
CA PHE A 416 21.75 5.87 4.00
C PHE A 416 21.76 5.59 2.50
N ARG A 417 21.38 4.37 2.11
CA ARG A 417 21.32 3.91 0.72
C ARG A 417 19.89 3.76 0.24
N LEU A 418 19.21 4.90 0.14
CA LEU A 418 17.76 4.99 -0.03
C LEU A 418 17.36 5.48 -1.44
N PHE A 419 18.34 5.70 -2.31
CA PHE A 419 18.13 6.24 -3.65
C PHE A 419 18.28 5.16 -4.72
N ARG A 420 17.48 5.29 -5.77
CA ARG A 420 17.53 4.50 -6.99
C ARG A 420 17.36 5.45 -8.18
N PHE A 421 17.99 5.14 -9.30
CA PHE A 421 17.88 5.90 -10.53
C PHE A 421 17.70 4.96 -11.71
N ASP A 422 16.62 5.10 -12.48
CA ASP A 422 16.33 4.26 -13.64
C ASP A 422 16.20 5.11 -14.90
N TYR A 423 16.84 4.66 -15.98
CA TYR A 423 16.52 5.11 -17.32
C TYR A 423 15.50 4.15 -17.93
N VAL A 424 14.41 4.68 -18.47
CA VAL A 424 13.30 3.89 -19.01
C VAL A 424 13.00 4.31 -20.44
N ARG A 425 12.77 3.32 -21.30
CA ARG A 425 12.23 3.51 -22.65
C ARG A 425 10.91 2.80 -22.79
N SER A 426 9.94 3.49 -23.40
CA SER A 426 8.61 2.98 -23.64
C SER A 426 8.28 2.84 -25.13
N TYR A 427 7.50 1.81 -25.44
CA TYR A 427 7.11 1.44 -26.79
C TYR A 427 5.63 1.09 -26.86
N GLN A 428 4.96 1.54 -27.92
CA GLN A 428 3.60 1.16 -28.28
C GLN A 428 3.42 1.44 -29.77
N ASN A 429 3.42 0.38 -30.59
CA ASN A 429 3.47 0.51 -32.05
C ASN A 429 4.68 1.35 -32.55
N GLY A 430 5.84 1.12 -31.94
CA GLY A 430 7.05 1.92 -32.16
C GLY A 430 7.51 2.64 -30.90
N TYR A 431 8.54 3.48 -31.04
CA TYR A 431 9.05 4.30 -29.95
C TYR A 431 8.00 5.30 -29.47
N ARG A 432 7.71 5.33 -28.18
CA ARG A 432 6.75 6.27 -27.58
C ARG A 432 7.43 7.38 -26.80
N GLY A 433 8.51 7.08 -26.09
CA GLY A 433 9.23 8.06 -25.28
C GLY A 433 10.20 7.41 -24.30
N ASP A 434 11.10 8.21 -23.76
CA ASP A 434 12.07 7.82 -22.75
C ASP A 434 12.10 8.83 -21.59
N GLY A 435 12.64 8.41 -20.45
CA GLY A 435 12.69 9.26 -19.28
C GLY A 435 13.47 8.65 -18.14
N PHE A 436 13.78 9.48 -17.15
CA PHE A 436 14.44 9.05 -15.93
C PHE A 436 13.41 8.95 -14.80
N VAL A 437 13.56 7.94 -13.95
CA VAL A 437 12.77 7.78 -12.72
C VAL A 437 13.69 7.82 -11.51
N PHE A 438 13.34 8.66 -10.55
CA PHE A 438 14.06 8.84 -9.31
C PHE A 438 13.36 8.09 -8.18
N GLY A 439 13.98 7.03 -7.70
CA GLY A 439 13.49 6.22 -6.60
C GLY A 439 13.87 6.80 -5.24
N LEU A 440 12.87 7.23 -4.48
CA LEU A 440 12.99 7.76 -3.12
C LEU A 440 12.33 6.80 -2.13
N LYS A 441 13.07 5.77 -1.69
CA LYS A 441 12.54 4.65 -0.88
C LYS A 441 11.99 5.07 0.49
N PHE A 442 12.35 6.26 0.98
CA PHE A 442 11.91 6.78 2.27
C PHE A 442 10.54 7.46 2.22
N LEU A 443 10.05 7.85 1.04
CA LEU A 443 8.76 8.56 0.93
C LEU A 443 7.61 7.72 1.49
N ASN A 444 7.61 6.41 1.24
CA ASN A 444 6.62 5.49 1.80
C ASN A 444 6.60 5.43 3.35
N ALA A 445 7.67 5.87 4.02
CA ALA A 445 7.72 5.89 5.48
C ALA A 445 7.19 7.21 6.09
N LEU A 446 6.92 8.21 5.25
CA LEU A 446 6.41 9.54 5.65
C LEU A 446 4.87 9.63 5.55
N GLU A 447 4.23 8.62 4.96
CA GLU A 447 2.77 8.44 4.93
C GLU A 447 2.30 7.46 6.02
#